data_AF-A0A1W9GW46-F1
#
_entry.id   AF-A0A1W9GW46-F1
#
_cell.length_a   1.000
_cell.length_b   1.000
_cell.length_c   1.000
_cell.angle_alpha   90.00
_cell.angle_beta   90.00
_cell.angle_gamma   90.00
#
_symmetry.space_group_name_H-M   'P 1'
#
loop_
_entity.id
_entity.type
_entity.pdbx_description
1 polymer ?
#
loop_
_entity_poly.entity_id
_entity_poly.type
_entity_poly.pdbx_seq_one_letter_code
_entity_poly.pdbx_strand_id
1 'polypeptide(L)'
;MSGALLLAACSPTGGGAPIAATPTPSPAPAPAPAPTPAPTPTPSPSPSFAAIQAAIDRSPVANVYVAIGTRAGTLFRYRKGNFASDAVTPIASASKFLAGVTIMRLVERGVMRLGDNPQRFLSYWTSDPADPRSRVTLQQLLSFTSGFNAEETDQGCIRDATTTIAACAQSYYARGLGSAPGTAFSYGPAHLQIAAAMAEAATGKPWAQLFREEVGAVAGLSAQTLFTLPSNTNPRVAGGGVSTVDDYARFLDALLANRLLSDIPTYIADRTAGLAVLNTPDVTIANGEWHYALAAWRECDDRPFSARCASQRLVSSPGAFGWTPWIDYDRGYWGLIAMNEGVNGSIESVRLEQELQPLINAYLGQP
;
A
#
# COMPACT_ATOMS: atom_id res chain seq x y z
N MET A 1 10.10 95.58 24.79
CA MET A 1 10.73 96.16 25.99
C MET A 1 11.79 95.17 26.43
N SER A 2 13.06 95.50 26.19
CA SER A 2 14.01 95.89 27.25
C SER A 2 14.47 94.64 28.00
N GLY A 3 15.66 94.09 27.77
CA GLY A 3 16.93 94.80 27.80
C GLY A 3 17.27 95.09 29.26
N ALA A 4 18.07 94.23 29.90
CA ALA A 4 18.67 94.51 31.19
C ALA A 4 19.97 93.71 31.36
N LEU A 5 21.07 94.38 31.04
CA LEU A 5 22.41 94.09 31.52
C LEU A 5 22.51 94.69 32.93
N LEU A 6 23.02 93.93 33.91
CA LEU A 6 23.42 94.48 35.20
C LEU A 6 24.84 94.05 35.55
N LEU A 7 25.64 95.09 35.78
CA LEU A 7 27.05 95.15 36.10
C LEU A 7 27.30 95.03 37.61
N ALA A 8 28.57 94.76 37.93
CA ALA A 8 29.31 95.11 39.16
C ALA A 8 29.02 94.24 40.41
N ALA A 9 29.95 93.94 41.31
CA ALA A 9 31.41 94.06 41.52
C ALA A 9 31.65 93.21 42.81
N CYS A 10 32.81 92.71 43.25
CA CYS A 10 34.13 93.30 43.45
C CYS A 10 35.12 92.16 43.82
N SER A 11 36.38 92.34 43.40
CA SER A 11 37.62 91.62 43.71
C SER A 11 38.09 91.79 45.18
N PRO A 12 39.34 91.47 45.61
CA PRO A 12 40.42 90.63 45.03
C PRO A 12 41.12 89.70 46.05
N THR A 13 41.96 88.78 45.56
CA THR A 13 43.30 88.35 46.06
C THR A 13 43.57 86.99 45.41
N GLY A 14 44.49 86.83 44.46
CA GLY A 14 45.87 87.27 44.45
C GLY A 14 46.75 86.05 44.74
N GLY A 15 47.20 85.34 43.71
CA GLY A 15 48.12 84.20 43.89
C GLY A 15 48.30 83.33 42.65
N GLY A 16 49.36 83.61 41.89
CA GLY A 16 50.16 82.62 41.15
C GLY A 16 49.47 81.81 40.04
N ALA A 17 49.71 82.19 38.79
CA ALA A 17 49.45 81.33 37.64
C ALA A 17 50.46 80.16 37.59
N PRO A 18 49.99 78.94 37.30
CA PRO A 18 50.73 77.99 36.50
C PRO A 18 50.08 77.82 35.12
N ILE A 19 50.96 77.71 34.15
CA ILE A 19 50.76 77.50 32.71
C ILE A 19 49.76 76.34 32.48
N ALA A 20 48.64 76.60 31.81
CA ALA A 20 47.69 75.57 31.42
C ALA A 20 48.27 74.75 30.25
N ALA A 21 48.44 73.44 30.49
CA ALA A 21 48.81 72.48 29.48
C ALA A 21 47.69 72.33 28.44
N THR A 22 48.07 72.39 27.17
CA THR A 22 47.25 72.07 26.00
C THR A 22 46.75 70.61 26.09
N PRO A 23 45.46 70.32 25.86
CA PRO A 23 44.98 68.94 25.87
C PRO A 23 45.49 68.20 24.63
N THR A 24 46.19 67.09 24.86
CA THR A 24 46.62 66.13 23.84
C THR A 24 45.38 65.49 23.18
N PRO A 25 45.31 65.36 21.85
CA PRO A 25 44.20 64.67 21.19
C PRO A 25 44.18 63.18 21.60
N SER A 26 43.00 62.69 21.98
CA SER A 26 42.77 61.29 22.33
C SER A 26 42.95 60.39 21.09
N PRO A 27 43.62 59.22 21.18
CA PRO A 27 43.83 58.34 20.05
C PRO A 27 42.51 57.79 19.52
N ALA A 28 42.35 57.78 18.19
CA ALA A 28 41.19 57.18 17.53
C ALA A 28 41.11 55.67 17.84
N PRO A 29 39.92 55.11 18.12
CA PRO A 29 39.78 53.69 18.44
C PRO A 29 40.14 52.83 17.21
N ALA A 30 40.92 51.77 17.44
CA ALA A 30 41.30 50.82 16.42
C ALA A 30 40.05 50.11 15.83
N PRO A 31 40.02 49.82 14.52
CA PRO A 31 38.89 49.15 13.88
C PRO A 31 38.66 47.76 14.49
N ALA A 32 37.42 47.45 14.84
CA ALA A 32 37.03 46.16 15.38
C ALA A 32 37.31 45.03 14.36
N PRO A 33 37.80 43.86 14.80
CA PRO A 33 38.05 42.73 13.91
C PRO A 33 36.74 42.28 13.24
N ALA A 34 36.81 41.99 11.94
CA ALA A 34 35.66 41.49 11.18
C ALA A 34 35.14 40.17 11.81
N PRO A 35 33.80 39.98 11.87
CA PRO A 35 33.23 38.76 12.45
C PRO A 35 33.71 37.54 11.66
N THR A 36 34.17 36.52 12.38
CA THR A 36 34.54 35.23 11.81
C THR A 36 33.33 34.64 11.07
N PRO A 37 33.47 34.16 9.82
CA PRO A 37 32.38 33.50 9.10
C PRO A 37 31.83 32.35 9.95
N ALA A 38 30.51 32.30 10.11
CA ALA A 38 29.85 31.17 10.75
C ALA A 38 30.23 29.87 10.00
N PRO A 39 30.49 28.75 10.70
CA PRO A 39 30.78 27.50 10.04
C PRO A 39 29.61 27.15 9.11
N THR A 40 29.92 26.91 7.83
CA THR A 40 28.95 26.40 6.86
C THR A 40 28.34 25.13 7.45
N PRO A 41 27.00 25.02 7.55
CA PRO A 41 26.37 23.80 8.06
C PRO A 41 26.87 22.63 7.22
N THR A 42 27.41 21.60 7.89
CA THR A 42 27.77 20.35 7.24
C THR A 42 26.49 19.81 6.57
N PRO A 43 26.51 19.48 5.27
CA PRO A 43 25.33 18.90 4.63
C PRO A 43 24.94 17.64 5.41
N SER A 44 23.68 17.55 5.83
CA SER A 44 23.14 16.31 6.38
C SER A 44 23.44 15.18 5.39
N PRO A 45 23.91 14.01 5.86
CA PRO A 45 24.15 12.89 4.96
C PRO A 45 22.87 12.60 4.17
N SER A 46 23.00 12.45 2.86
CA SER A 46 21.87 12.05 2.01
C SER A 46 21.26 10.75 2.56
N PRO A 47 19.92 10.62 2.57
CA PRO A 47 19.29 9.38 2.98
C PRO A 47 19.85 8.21 2.16
N SER A 48 20.18 7.10 2.83
CA SER A 48 20.77 5.92 2.20
C SER A 48 19.93 4.68 2.46
N PHE A 49 20.00 3.71 1.54
CA PHE A 49 19.32 2.42 1.70
C PHE A 49 19.98 1.48 2.73
N ALA A 50 21.02 1.91 3.44
CA ALA A 50 21.78 1.05 4.35
C ALA A 50 20.89 0.47 5.47
N ALA A 51 19.97 1.27 6.02
CA ALA A 51 19.04 0.79 7.05
C ALA A 51 18.05 -0.25 6.50
N ILE A 52 17.56 -0.04 5.27
CA ILE A 52 16.66 -0.96 4.55
C ILE A 52 17.39 -2.28 4.26
N GLN A 53 18.62 -2.22 3.72
CA GLN A 53 19.44 -3.41 3.47
C GLN A 53 19.71 -4.18 4.76
N ALA A 54 20.10 -3.49 5.83
CA ALA A 54 20.36 -4.13 7.12
C ALA A 54 19.11 -4.82 7.70
N ALA A 55 17.91 -4.25 7.52
CA ALA A 55 16.66 -4.90 7.92
C ALA A 55 16.40 -6.19 7.12
N ILE A 56 16.62 -6.16 5.80
CA ILE A 56 16.48 -7.35 4.94
C ILE A 56 17.51 -8.43 5.34
N ASP A 57 18.75 -8.05 5.60
CA ASP A 57 19.81 -8.97 6.00
C ASP A 57 19.53 -9.63 7.36
N ARG A 58 18.86 -8.92 8.28
CA ARG A 58 18.42 -9.46 9.58
C ARG A 58 17.26 -10.46 9.51
N SER A 59 16.50 -10.49 8.41
CA SER A 59 15.40 -11.46 8.26
C SER A 59 15.92 -12.90 8.44
N PRO A 60 15.24 -13.79 9.17
CA PRO A 60 15.65 -15.19 9.29
C PRO A 60 15.53 -15.97 7.97
N VAL A 61 14.81 -15.45 6.97
CA VAL A 61 14.64 -16.12 5.67
C VAL A 61 15.92 -16.01 4.86
N ALA A 62 16.36 -17.15 4.32
CA ALA A 62 17.62 -17.27 3.58
C ALA A 62 17.57 -16.57 2.21
N ASN A 63 16.40 -16.61 1.54
CA ASN A 63 16.20 -16.11 0.19
C ASN A 63 15.08 -15.06 0.17
N VAL A 64 15.46 -13.79 0.05
CA VAL A 64 14.53 -12.67 0.03
C VAL A 64 14.89 -11.76 -1.13
N TYR A 65 13.90 -11.33 -1.90
CA TYR A 65 14.06 -10.23 -2.83
C TYR A 65 13.17 -9.06 -2.40
N VAL A 66 13.74 -7.87 -2.32
CA VAL A 66 12.98 -6.64 -2.06
C VAL A 66 13.14 -5.69 -3.22
N ALA A 67 12.02 -5.16 -3.71
CA ALA A 67 11.99 -4.09 -4.69
C ALA A 67 11.11 -2.94 -4.16
N ILE A 68 11.57 -1.70 -4.34
CA ILE A 68 10.84 -0.49 -3.98
C ILE A 68 10.87 0.43 -5.19
N GLY A 69 9.76 1.09 -5.48
CA GLY A 69 9.68 2.08 -6.54
C GLY A 69 8.73 3.22 -6.24
N THR A 70 8.81 4.25 -7.06
CA THR A 70 7.92 5.41 -7.04
C THR A 70 7.33 5.58 -8.43
N ARG A 71 6.56 6.65 -8.67
CA ARG A 71 6.12 6.99 -10.04
C ARG A 71 7.26 7.29 -11.02
N ALA A 72 8.48 7.54 -10.52
CA ALA A 72 9.67 7.69 -11.35
C ALA A 72 10.27 6.34 -11.79
N GLY A 73 9.70 5.22 -11.33
CA GLY A 73 10.17 3.86 -11.59
C GLY A 73 10.80 3.21 -10.36
N THR A 74 11.49 2.10 -10.58
CA THR A 74 12.18 1.37 -9.51
C THR A 74 13.29 2.21 -8.89
N LEU A 75 13.25 2.32 -7.58
CA LEU A 75 14.19 3.09 -6.77
C LEU A 75 15.24 2.19 -6.09
N PHE A 76 14.85 0.99 -5.69
CA PHE A 76 15.72 0.06 -4.97
C PHE A 76 15.39 -1.38 -5.33
N ARG A 77 16.44 -2.20 -5.47
CA ARG A 77 16.36 -3.66 -5.57
C ARG A 77 17.47 -4.26 -4.73
N TYR A 78 17.13 -5.26 -3.93
CA TYR A 78 18.10 -5.98 -3.12
C TYR A 78 17.72 -7.45 -3.02
N ARG A 79 18.72 -8.30 -3.23
CA ARG A 79 18.60 -9.75 -3.17
C ARG A 79 19.46 -10.27 -2.04
N LYS A 80 18.81 -10.88 -1.04
CA LYS A 80 19.44 -11.74 -0.05
C LYS A 80 19.40 -13.19 -0.54
N GLY A 81 20.53 -13.88 -0.51
CA GLY A 81 20.64 -15.24 -1.00
C GLY A 81 20.44 -15.33 -2.52
N ASN A 82 19.73 -16.37 -2.97
CA ASN A 82 19.66 -16.78 -4.37
C ASN A 82 18.27 -16.65 -5.00
N PHE A 83 17.38 -15.82 -4.43
CA PHE A 83 16.07 -15.55 -5.06
C PHE A 83 16.26 -14.74 -6.35
N ALA A 84 16.04 -15.33 -7.53
CA ALA A 84 16.19 -14.60 -8.80
C ALA A 84 14.98 -13.68 -9.05
N SER A 85 15.18 -12.51 -9.66
CA SER A 85 14.08 -11.57 -9.91
C SER A 85 13.10 -12.05 -10.99
N ASP A 86 13.56 -12.96 -11.85
CA ASP A 86 12.83 -13.62 -12.93
C ASP A 86 12.35 -15.03 -12.56
N ALA A 87 12.56 -15.47 -11.31
CA ALA A 87 12.06 -16.76 -10.84
C ALA A 87 10.53 -16.76 -10.81
N VAL A 88 9.92 -17.71 -11.52
CA VAL A 88 8.46 -17.91 -11.50
C VAL A 88 8.10 -18.70 -10.26
N THR A 89 7.39 -18.07 -9.32
CA THR A 89 6.96 -18.72 -8.07
C THR A 89 5.48 -18.49 -7.81
N PRO A 90 4.79 -19.41 -7.11
CA PRO A 90 3.46 -19.17 -6.61
C PRO A 90 3.42 -17.98 -5.65
N ILE A 91 2.43 -17.11 -5.83
CA ILE A 91 2.32 -15.86 -5.06
C ILE A 91 1.21 -15.90 -4.00
N ALA A 92 0.49 -17.02 -3.90
CA ALA A 92 -0.64 -17.21 -2.98
C ALA A 92 -1.59 -16.00 -3.01
N SER A 93 -2.03 -15.49 -1.84
CA SER A 93 -2.98 -14.38 -1.72
C SER A 93 -2.53 -13.05 -2.34
N ALA A 94 -1.26 -12.86 -2.71
CA ALA A 94 -0.88 -11.72 -3.57
C ALA A 94 -1.54 -11.77 -4.96
N SER A 95 -2.15 -12.90 -5.32
CA SER A 95 -3.05 -13.00 -6.48
C SER A 95 -4.28 -12.08 -6.37
N LYS A 96 -4.75 -11.78 -5.15
CA LYS A 96 -5.96 -10.98 -4.92
C LYS A 96 -5.80 -9.55 -5.41
N PHE A 97 -4.61 -8.97 -5.27
CA PHE A 97 -4.30 -7.64 -5.80
C PHE A 97 -4.50 -7.59 -7.33
N LEU A 98 -3.90 -8.56 -8.04
CA LEU A 98 -4.02 -8.71 -9.50
C LEU A 98 -5.48 -8.93 -9.93
N ALA A 99 -6.21 -9.79 -9.20
CA ALA A 99 -7.59 -10.12 -9.49
C ALA A 99 -8.54 -8.93 -9.26
N GLY A 100 -8.37 -8.20 -8.15
CA GLY A 100 -9.13 -7.00 -7.84
C GLY A 100 -8.99 -5.94 -8.92
N VAL A 101 -7.76 -5.66 -9.35
CA VAL A 101 -7.50 -4.70 -10.43
C VAL A 101 -8.08 -5.18 -11.76
N THR A 102 -8.00 -6.47 -12.07
CA THR A 102 -8.61 -7.04 -13.29
C THR A 102 -10.11 -6.77 -13.35
N ILE A 103 -10.83 -7.06 -12.27
CA ILE A 103 -12.29 -6.84 -12.20
C ILE A 103 -12.62 -5.34 -12.19
N MET A 104 -11.85 -4.53 -11.46
CA MET A 104 -12.06 -3.08 -11.41
C MET A 104 -11.86 -2.42 -12.77
N ARG A 105 -10.95 -2.93 -13.61
CA ARG A 105 -10.82 -2.45 -14.99
C ARG A 105 -12.03 -2.76 -15.85
N LEU A 106 -12.67 -3.92 -15.66
CA LEU A 106 -13.96 -4.20 -16.31
C LEU A 106 -15.07 -3.26 -15.80
N VAL A 107 -15.01 -2.87 -14.53
CA VAL A 107 -15.93 -1.87 -13.94
C VAL A 107 -15.69 -0.47 -14.56
N GLU A 108 -14.45 0.01 -14.63
CA GLU A 108 -14.14 1.32 -15.22
C GLU A 108 -14.50 1.41 -16.71
N ARG A 109 -14.41 0.27 -17.43
CA ARG A 109 -14.83 0.15 -18.82
C ARG A 109 -16.36 0.03 -19.00
N GLY A 110 -17.12 -0.02 -17.91
CA GLY A 110 -18.57 -0.15 -17.92
C GLY A 110 -19.10 -1.52 -18.33
N VAL A 111 -18.25 -2.55 -18.39
CA VAL A 111 -18.64 -3.94 -18.66
C VAL A 111 -19.41 -4.51 -17.47
N MET A 112 -19.00 -4.14 -16.26
CA MET A 112 -19.63 -4.49 -14.99
C MET A 112 -19.80 -3.25 -14.12
N ARG A 113 -20.56 -3.36 -13.04
CA ARG A 113 -20.71 -2.32 -12.01
C ARG A 113 -20.55 -2.94 -10.64
N LEU A 114 -19.99 -2.19 -9.69
CA LEU A 114 -19.86 -2.64 -8.30
C LEU A 114 -21.20 -3.03 -7.65
N GLY A 115 -22.28 -2.36 -8.05
CA GLY A 115 -23.64 -2.67 -7.59
C GLY A 115 -24.32 -3.83 -8.33
N ASP A 116 -23.69 -4.43 -9.35
CA ASP A 116 -24.32 -5.53 -10.08
C ASP A 116 -24.52 -6.74 -9.17
N ASN A 117 -25.70 -7.34 -9.26
CA ASN A 117 -26.01 -8.61 -8.62
C ASN A 117 -25.63 -9.79 -9.53
N PRO A 118 -25.21 -10.94 -8.98
CA PRO A 118 -24.78 -12.09 -9.79
C PRO A 118 -25.82 -12.62 -10.78
N GLN A 119 -27.13 -12.55 -10.49
CA GLN A 119 -28.21 -12.99 -11.39
C GLN A 119 -28.29 -12.21 -12.71
N ARG A 120 -27.61 -11.07 -12.81
CA ARG A 120 -27.43 -10.36 -14.09
C ARG A 120 -26.61 -11.18 -15.09
N PHE A 121 -25.70 -12.04 -14.60
CA PHE A 121 -24.71 -12.75 -15.42
C PHE A 121 -24.82 -14.27 -15.29
N LEU A 122 -25.20 -14.77 -14.11
CA LEU A 122 -25.22 -16.18 -13.77
C LEU A 122 -26.68 -16.67 -13.72
N SER A 123 -27.11 -17.39 -14.75
CA SER A 123 -28.52 -17.77 -14.95
C SER A 123 -29.12 -18.69 -13.86
N TYR A 124 -28.28 -19.41 -13.12
CA TYR A 124 -28.70 -20.26 -12.00
C TYR A 124 -28.93 -19.48 -10.69
N TRP A 125 -28.58 -18.19 -10.67
CA TRP A 125 -28.67 -17.37 -9.48
C TRP A 125 -30.10 -16.87 -9.28
N THR A 126 -30.62 -17.01 -8.06
CA THR A 126 -31.97 -16.59 -7.71
C THR A 126 -32.21 -15.09 -7.94
N SER A 127 -33.40 -14.77 -8.44
CA SER A 127 -33.95 -13.40 -8.49
C SER A 127 -35.05 -13.16 -7.44
N ASP A 128 -35.32 -14.14 -6.58
CA ASP A 128 -36.30 -14.02 -5.50
C ASP A 128 -35.77 -13.05 -4.43
N PRO A 129 -36.44 -11.91 -4.17
CA PRO A 129 -36.02 -10.97 -3.13
C PRO A 129 -36.07 -11.55 -1.71
N ALA A 130 -36.86 -12.61 -1.49
CA ALA A 130 -36.90 -13.32 -0.21
C ALA A 130 -35.62 -14.14 0.04
N ASP A 131 -34.95 -14.60 -1.03
CA ASP A 131 -33.67 -15.29 -0.92
C ASP A 131 -32.53 -14.27 -0.74
N PRO A 132 -31.77 -14.28 0.37
CA PRO A 132 -30.69 -13.33 0.60
C PRO A 132 -29.61 -13.35 -0.48
N ARG A 133 -29.44 -14.45 -1.23
CA ARG A 133 -28.47 -14.54 -2.33
C ARG A 133 -28.77 -13.53 -3.44
N SER A 134 -30.03 -13.17 -3.67
CA SER A 134 -30.42 -12.19 -4.70
C SER A 134 -29.89 -10.77 -4.42
N ARG A 135 -29.49 -10.50 -3.17
CA ARG A 135 -29.00 -9.18 -2.71
C ARG A 135 -27.48 -9.06 -2.68
N VAL A 136 -26.75 -10.13 -2.98
CA VAL A 136 -25.28 -10.10 -3.10
C VAL A 136 -24.89 -9.13 -4.22
N THR A 137 -23.86 -8.32 -4.02
CA THR A 137 -23.31 -7.43 -5.05
C THR A 137 -21.86 -7.77 -5.40
N LEU A 138 -21.40 -7.35 -6.59
CA LEU A 138 -19.99 -7.44 -6.97
C LEU A 138 -19.07 -6.77 -5.95
N GLN A 139 -19.47 -5.62 -5.41
CA GLN A 139 -18.73 -4.92 -4.36
C GLN A 139 -18.51 -5.83 -3.14
N GLN A 140 -19.57 -6.50 -2.67
CA GLN A 140 -19.49 -7.40 -1.52
C GLN A 140 -18.64 -8.65 -1.81
N LEU A 141 -18.60 -9.11 -3.06
CA LEU A 141 -17.70 -10.19 -3.48
C LEU A 141 -16.24 -9.72 -3.48
N LEU A 142 -15.96 -8.51 -3.96
CA LEU A 142 -14.60 -7.97 -3.94
C LEU A 142 -14.13 -7.62 -2.53
N SER A 143 -15.03 -7.20 -1.63
CA SER A 143 -14.72 -6.85 -0.24
C SER A 143 -14.83 -8.00 0.76
N PHE A 144 -15.19 -9.19 0.31
CA PHE A 144 -15.28 -10.41 1.13
C PHE A 144 -16.37 -10.29 2.22
N THR A 145 -17.44 -9.60 1.87
CA THR A 145 -18.61 -9.39 2.71
C THR A 145 -19.88 -9.96 2.07
N SER A 146 -19.75 -10.89 1.12
CA SER A 146 -20.91 -11.44 0.39
C SER A 146 -21.69 -12.50 1.17
N GLY A 147 -21.12 -13.04 2.25
CA GLY A 147 -21.70 -14.12 3.04
C GLY A 147 -21.35 -15.54 2.57
N PHE A 148 -20.57 -15.69 1.50
CA PHE A 148 -20.03 -16.99 1.07
C PHE A 148 -18.77 -17.36 1.86
N ASN A 149 -18.96 -17.73 3.12
CA ASN A 149 -17.89 -17.88 4.14
C ASN A 149 -17.11 -19.21 4.01
N ALA A 150 -16.66 -19.56 2.81
CA ALA A 150 -15.76 -20.69 2.62
C ALA A 150 -14.36 -20.33 3.13
N GLU A 151 -13.77 -21.18 3.97
CA GLU A 151 -12.42 -20.94 4.50
C GLU A 151 -11.31 -21.25 3.47
N GLU A 152 -10.09 -20.77 3.70
CA GLU A 152 -8.94 -21.06 2.81
C GLU A 152 -8.54 -22.55 2.79
N THR A 153 -8.94 -23.29 3.82
CA THR A 153 -8.78 -24.75 3.97
C THR A 153 -9.81 -25.56 3.19
N ASP A 154 -10.76 -24.92 2.49
CA ASP A 154 -11.79 -25.57 1.68
C ASP A 154 -11.17 -26.52 0.64
N GLN A 155 -11.58 -27.79 0.72
CA GLN A 155 -11.14 -28.90 -0.14
C GLN A 155 -12.14 -29.21 -1.27
N GLY A 156 -13.15 -28.36 -1.49
CA GLY A 156 -14.16 -28.52 -2.52
C GLY A 156 -13.68 -28.05 -3.90
N CYS A 157 -14.59 -27.46 -4.68
CA CYS A 157 -14.36 -27.12 -6.08
C CYS A 157 -13.12 -26.23 -6.31
N ILE A 158 -12.70 -25.45 -5.32
CA ILE A 158 -11.56 -24.53 -5.45
C ILE A 158 -10.20 -25.25 -5.54
N ARG A 159 -10.14 -26.53 -5.15
CA ARG A 159 -8.96 -27.39 -5.27
C ARG A 159 -9.07 -28.41 -6.40
N ASP A 160 -10.24 -28.51 -7.03
CA ASP A 160 -10.50 -29.44 -8.11
C ASP A 160 -9.93 -28.91 -9.44
N ALA A 161 -8.95 -29.61 -9.98
CA ALA A 161 -8.32 -29.27 -11.25
C ALA A 161 -9.20 -29.62 -12.48
N THR A 162 -10.23 -30.46 -12.30
CA THR A 162 -11.07 -30.99 -13.38
C THR A 162 -12.33 -30.19 -13.65
N THR A 163 -12.62 -29.19 -12.80
CA THR A 163 -13.79 -28.32 -12.91
C THR A 163 -13.46 -27.00 -13.63
N THR A 164 -14.41 -26.07 -13.63
CA THR A 164 -14.27 -24.72 -14.19
C THR A 164 -14.60 -23.66 -13.14
N ILE A 165 -14.17 -22.41 -13.37
CA ILE A 165 -14.57 -21.27 -12.53
C ILE A 165 -16.10 -21.18 -12.42
N ALA A 166 -16.81 -21.28 -13.55
CA ALA A 166 -18.27 -21.23 -13.59
C ALA A 166 -18.94 -22.34 -12.75
N ALA A 167 -18.47 -23.58 -12.87
CA ALA A 167 -19.00 -24.70 -12.11
C ALA A 167 -18.64 -24.59 -10.61
N CYS A 168 -17.46 -24.09 -10.28
CA CYS A 168 -17.07 -23.86 -8.89
C CYS A 168 -17.90 -22.74 -8.24
N ALA A 169 -18.17 -21.65 -8.95
CA ALA A 169 -19.10 -20.60 -8.49
C ALA A 169 -20.52 -21.16 -8.26
N GLN A 170 -20.99 -22.05 -9.14
CA GLN A 170 -22.30 -22.71 -8.96
C GLN A 170 -22.31 -23.63 -7.74
N SER A 171 -21.19 -24.33 -7.47
CA SER A 171 -21.02 -25.13 -6.25
C SER A 171 -21.11 -24.27 -4.98
N TYR A 172 -20.45 -23.11 -4.96
CA TYR A 172 -20.57 -22.17 -3.84
C TYR A 172 -22.00 -21.64 -3.68
N TYR A 173 -22.67 -21.28 -4.78
CA TYR A 173 -24.06 -20.86 -4.75
C TYR A 173 -24.98 -21.94 -4.13
N ALA A 174 -24.77 -23.21 -4.49
CA ALA A 174 -25.55 -24.34 -3.98
C ALA A 174 -25.30 -24.63 -2.49
N ARG A 175 -24.09 -24.38 -1.99
CA ARG A 175 -23.75 -24.52 -0.56
C ARG A 175 -24.46 -23.48 0.32
N GLY A 176 -24.84 -22.34 -0.25
CA GLY A 176 -25.55 -21.28 0.47
C GLY A 176 -24.63 -20.31 1.23
N LEU A 177 -25.24 -19.36 1.92
CA LEU A 177 -24.56 -18.31 2.67
C LEU A 177 -24.32 -18.74 4.13
N GLY A 178 -23.16 -18.38 4.67
CA GLY A 178 -22.86 -18.48 6.10
C GLY A 178 -23.23 -17.25 6.91
N SER A 179 -23.45 -16.10 6.26
CA SER A 179 -23.93 -14.86 6.89
C SER A 179 -24.76 -14.03 5.89
N ALA A 180 -25.53 -13.06 6.39
CA ALA A 180 -26.28 -12.17 5.52
C ALA A 180 -25.33 -11.25 4.71
N PRO A 181 -25.59 -11.01 3.41
CA PRO A 181 -24.70 -10.18 2.60
C PRO A 181 -24.54 -8.77 3.19
N GLY A 182 -23.29 -8.32 3.31
CA GLY A 182 -22.92 -7.01 3.84
C GLY A 182 -22.87 -6.91 5.37
N THR A 183 -23.11 -7.99 6.11
CA THR A 183 -23.17 -7.93 7.59
C THR A 183 -21.89 -8.37 8.29
N ALA A 184 -21.00 -9.07 7.59
CA ALA A 184 -19.76 -9.57 8.16
C ALA A 184 -18.67 -9.70 7.09
N PHE A 185 -17.41 -9.57 7.52
CA PHE A 185 -16.24 -9.91 6.75
C PHE A 185 -15.83 -11.35 7.04
N SER A 186 -15.55 -12.13 6.00
CA SER A 186 -15.04 -13.50 6.10
C SER A 186 -13.99 -13.71 5.02
N TYR A 187 -12.75 -13.99 5.41
CA TYR A 187 -11.68 -14.18 4.43
C TYR A 187 -11.73 -15.56 3.79
N GLY A 188 -11.85 -15.61 2.46
CA GLY A 188 -12.01 -16.88 1.77
C GLY A 188 -11.90 -16.82 0.24
N PRO A 189 -11.81 -17.98 -0.43
CA PRO A 189 -11.64 -18.01 -1.88
C PRO A 189 -12.94 -17.83 -2.66
N ALA A 190 -14.10 -18.14 -2.06
CA ALA A 190 -15.38 -18.19 -2.76
C ALA A 190 -15.76 -16.86 -3.41
N HIS A 191 -15.49 -15.75 -2.73
CA HIS A 191 -15.91 -14.43 -3.17
C HIS A 191 -15.33 -14.07 -4.56
N LEU A 192 -14.01 -14.20 -4.72
CA LEU A 192 -13.35 -13.90 -5.98
C LEU A 192 -13.59 -14.96 -7.04
N GLN A 193 -13.84 -16.22 -6.65
CA GLN A 193 -14.21 -17.26 -7.61
C GLN A 193 -15.57 -16.95 -8.27
N ILE A 194 -16.54 -16.49 -7.48
CA ILE A 194 -17.85 -16.06 -7.98
C ILE A 194 -17.72 -14.77 -8.81
N ALA A 195 -16.95 -13.79 -8.35
CA ALA A 195 -16.73 -12.55 -9.09
C ALA A 195 -16.06 -12.79 -10.46
N ALA A 196 -15.12 -13.74 -10.53
CA ALA A 196 -14.51 -14.17 -11.78
C ALA A 196 -15.52 -14.88 -12.69
N ALA A 197 -16.39 -15.74 -12.16
CA ALA A 197 -17.46 -16.35 -12.95
C ALA A 197 -18.40 -15.29 -13.56
N MET A 198 -18.72 -14.23 -12.80
CA MET A 198 -19.47 -13.09 -13.31
C MET A 198 -18.71 -12.39 -14.45
N ALA A 199 -17.40 -12.18 -14.30
CA ALA A 199 -16.56 -11.54 -15.32
C ALA A 199 -16.43 -12.39 -16.60
N GLU A 200 -16.26 -13.71 -16.48
CA GLU A 200 -16.25 -14.62 -17.63
C GLU A 200 -17.59 -14.59 -18.36
N ALA A 201 -18.71 -14.63 -17.62
CA ALA A 201 -20.05 -14.57 -18.20
C ALA A 201 -20.35 -13.20 -18.86
N ALA A 202 -19.89 -12.09 -18.28
CA ALA A 202 -20.09 -10.76 -18.81
C ALA A 202 -19.34 -10.51 -20.13
N THR A 203 -18.22 -11.22 -20.35
CA THR A 203 -17.30 -10.97 -21.47
C THR A 203 -17.25 -12.09 -22.50
N GLY A 204 -17.68 -13.29 -22.13
CA GLY A 204 -17.48 -14.51 -22.93
C GLY A 204 -16.03 -14.98 -23.00
N LYS A 205 -15.14 -14.46 -22.14
CA LYS A 205 -13.69 -14.76 -22.17
C LYS A 205 -13.26 -15.50 -20.89
N PRO A 206 -12.32 -16.45 -20.98
CA PRO A 206 -11.79 -17.12 -19.79
C PRO A 206 -10.96 -16.16 -18.93
N TRP A 207 -10.91 -16.41 -17.62
CA TRP A 207 -10.23 -15.56 -16.64
C TRP A 207 -8.77 -15.26 -16.99
N ALA A 208 -8.03 -16.26 -17.46
CA ALA A 208 -6.64 -16.06 -17.88
C ALA A 208 -6.51 -15.00 -18.99
N GLN A 209 -7.44 -14.99 -19.96
CA GLN A 209 -7.46 -13.98 -21.02
C GLN A 209 -7.84 -12.61 -20.46
N LEU A 210 -8.83 -12.53 -19.57
CA LEU A 210 -9.23 -11.27 -18.92
C LEU A 210 -8.06 -10.65 -18.16
N PHE A 211 -7.35 -11.43 -17.36
CA PHE A 211 -6.15 -10.95 -16.66
C PHE A 211 -5.09 -10.44 -17.65
N ARG A 212 -4.83 -11.17 -18.72
CA ARG A 212 -3.84 -10.77 -19.74
C ARG A 212 -4.22 -9.47 -20.43
N GLU A 213 -5.48 -9.29 -20.80
CA GLU A 213 -5.93 -8.10 -21.53
C GLU A 213 -6.02 -6.87 -20.61
N GLU A 214 -6.61 -7.02 -19.43
CA GLU A 214 -6.87 -5.88 -18.54
C GLU A 214 -5.62 -5.46 -17.77
N VAL A 215 -4.80 -6.41 -17.31
CA VAL A 215 -3.63 -6.11 -16.46
C VAL A 215 -2.33 -6.41 -17.19
N GLY A 216 -2.17 -7.62 -17.70
CA GLY A 216 -0.92 -8.09 -18.28
C GLY A 216 -0.38 -7.19 -19.39
N ALA A 217 -1.21 -6.88 -20.38
CA ALA A 217 -0.84 -6.05 -21.52
C ALA A 217 -0.62 -4.59 -21.13
N VAL A 218 -1.47 -4.04 -20.25
CA VAL A 218 -1.41 -2.63 -19.83
C VAL A 218 -0.19 -2.34 -18.96
N ALA A 219 0.16 -3.26 -18.05
CA ALA A 219 1.33 -3.13 -17.19
C ALA A 219 2.63 -3.63 -17.85
N GLY A 220 2.56 -4.29 -19.02
CA GLY A 220 3.73 -4.85 -19.70
C GLY A 220 4.29 -6.10 -19.01
N LEU A 221 3.41 -6.95 -18.45
CA LEU A 221 3.79 -8.20 -17.79
C LEU A 221 4.17 -9.26 -18.84
N SER A 222 5.25 -9.99 -18.59
CA SER A 222 5.66 -11.12 -19.41
C SER A 222 4.61 -12.25 -19.36
N ALA A 223 4.71 -13.24 -20.25
CA ALA A 223 3.85 -14.42 -20.25
C ALA A 223 4.06 -15.34 -19.02
N GLN A 224 5.01 -15.03 -18.14
CA GLN A 224 5.32 -15.82 -16.95
C GLN A 224 4.39 -15.51 -15.77
N THR A 225 3.74 -14.35 -15.75
CA THR A 225 2.71 -14.02 -14.74
C THR A 225 1.35 -14.50 -15.21
N LEU A 226 0.76 -15.47 -14.49
CA LEU A 226 -0.42 -16.22 -14.90
C LEU A 226 -1.25 -16.67 -13.70
N PHE A 227 -2.54 -16.92 -13.93
CA PHE A 227 -3.42 -17.67 -13.03
C PHE A 227 -3.54 -19.11 -13.54
N THR A 228 -2.93 -20.08 -12.84
CA THR A 228 -2.76 -21.44 -13.37
C THR A 228 -2.98 -22.57 -12.36
N LEU A 229 -3.04 -22.26 -11.06
CA LEU A 229 -3.21 -23.28 -10.02
C LEU A 229 -4.67 -23.31 -9.51
N PRO A 230 -5.31 -24.49 -9.35
CA PRO A 230 -4.82 -25.82 -9.67
C PRO A 230 -4.83 -26.18 -11.17
N SER A 231 -5.60 -25.46 -12.00
CA SER A 231 -5.63 -25.65 -13.45
C SER A 231 -5.95 -24.35 -14.18
N ASN A 232 -5.79 -24.35 -15.50
CA ASN A 232 -6.12 -23.19 -16.34
C ASN A 232 -7.63 -22.96 -16.51
N THR A 233 -8.46 -23.98 -16.30
CA THR A 233 -9.93 -23.87 -16.40
C THR A 233 -10.59 -23.50 -15.07
N ASN A 234 -9.91 -23.80 -13.95
CA ASN A 234 -10.35 -23.41 -12.61
C ASN A 234 -9.16 -22.92 -11.78
N PRO A 235 -8.48 -21.84 -12.18
CA PRO A 235 -7.47 -21.25 -11.32
C PRO A 235 -8.15 -20.67 -10.08
N ARG A 236 -7.49 -20.78 -8.92
CA ARG A 236 -7.91 -20.09 -7.69
C ARG A 236 -7.71 -18.61 -7.89
N VAL A 237 -8.76 -17.85 -8.14
CA VAL A 237 -8.62 -16.41 -8.40
C VAL A 237 -8.07 -15.67 -7.17
N ALA A 238 -8.36 -16.19 -5.98
CA ALA A 238 -7.86 -15.66 -4.72
C ALA A 238 -6.43 -16.09 -4.36
N GLY A 239 -5.78 -17.00 -5.09
CA GLY A 239 -4.50 -17.56 -4.61
C GLY A 239 -3.68 -18.44 -5.55
N GLY A 240 -4.12 -18.61 -6.79
CA GLY A 240 -3.55 -19.53 -7.78
C GLY A 240 -2.65 -18.88 -8.81
N GLY A 241 -2.26 -17.62 -8.57
CA GLY A 241 -1.31 -16.89 -9.39
C GLY A 241 0.12 -17.38 -9.19
N VAL A 242 0.91 -17.23 -10.26
CA VAL A 242 2.37 -17.27 -10.25
C VAL A 242 2.89 -15.97 -10.85
N SER A 243 4.06 -15.51 -10.42
CA SER A 243 4.71 -14.31 -10.97
C SER A 243 6.21 -14.32 -10.75
N THR A 244 6.87 -13.29 -11.29
CA THR A 244 8.27 -12.94 -11.06
C THR A 244 8.33 -11.58 -10.37
N VAL A 245 9.42 -11.29 -9.66
CA VAL A 245 9.60 -9.97 -9.02
C VAL A 245 9.53 -8.87 -10.07
N ASP A 246 10.10 -9.12 -11.24
CA ASP A 246 10.14 -8.15 -12.33
C ASP A 246 8.75 -7.82 -12.88
N ASP A 247 7.89 -8.82 -13.07
CA ASP A 247 6.51 -8.57 -13.50
C ASP A 247 5.68 -7.94 -12.39
N TYR A 248 5.76 -8.43 -11.15
CA TYR A 248 4.95 -7.87 -10.07
C TYR A 248 5.32 -6.42 -9.75
N ALA A 249 6.61 -6.06 -9.84
CA ALA A 249 7.06 -4.68 -9.76
C ALA A 249 6.47 -3.80 -10.88
N ARG A 250 6.36 -4.30 -12.12
CA ARG A 250 5.69 -3.58 -13.23
C ARG A 250 4.20 -3.38 -12.97
N PHE A 251 3.52 -4.37 -12.37
CA PHE A 251 2.14 -4.24 -11.95
C PHE A 251 1.97 -3.12 -10.90
N LEU A 252 2.80 -3.11 -9.86
CA LEU A 252 2.75 -2.09 -8.81
C LEU A 252 3.07 -0.69 -9.33
N ASP A 253 4.07 -0.58 -10.20
CA ASP A 253 4.40 0.66 -10.90
C ASP A 253 3.22 1.18 -11.72
N ALA A 254 2.60 0.31 -12.52
CA ALA A 254 1.44 0.67 -13.34
C ALA A 254 0.23 1.09 -12.49
N LEU A 255 0.02 0.47 -11.34
CA LEU A 255 -1.07 0.80 -10.45
C LEU A 255 -0.84 2.14 -9.73
N LEU A 256 0.36 2.36 -9.16
CA LEU A 256 0.72 3.62 -8.50
C LEU A 256 0.71 4.82 -9.46
N ALA A 257 1.06 4.58 -10.73
CA ALA A 257 1.02 5.56 -11.81
C ALA A 257 -0.38 5.78 -12.40
N ASN A 258 -1.42 5.15 -11.84
CA ASN A 258 -2.81 5.20 -12.32
C ASN A 258 -2.97 4.76 -13.79
N ARG A 259 -2.06 3.92 -14.31
CA ARG A 259 -2.17 3.35 -15.67
C ARG A 259 -3.17 2.20 -15.70
N LEU A 260 -3.32 1.49 -14.58
CA LEU A 260 -4.27 0.37 -14.46
C LEU A 260 -5.65 0.83 -14.01
N LEU A 261 -5.75 1.73 -13.04
CA LEU A 261 -7.01 2.24 -12.50
C LEU A 261 -6.95 3.76 -12.39
N SER A 262 -8.04 4.43 -12.73
CA SER A 262 -8.22 5.86 -12.59
C SER A 262 -8.92 6.25 -11.28
N ASP A 263 -9.88 5.44 -10.82
CA ASP A 263 -10.64 5.64 -9.58
C ASP A 263 -10.03 4.87 -8.42
N ILE A 264 -8.81 5.28 -8.04
CA ILE A 264 -8.13 4.75 -6.85
C ILE A 264 -8.97 4.94 -5.57
N PRO A 265 -9.62 6.10 -5.30
CA PRO A 265 -10.44 6.28 -4.10
C PRO A 265 -11.52 5.21 -3.93
N THR A 266 -12.25 4.85 -4.99
CA THR A 266 -13.26 3.78 -4.92
C THR A 266 -12.62 2.40 -4.69
N TYR A 267 -11.47 2.14 -5.34
CA TYR A 267 -10.76 0.88 -5.23
C TYR A 267 -10.27 0.59 -3.79
N ILE A 268 -9.70 1.60 -3.14
CA ILE A 268 -9.10 1.48 -1.80
C ILE A 268 -10.05 1.86 -0.65
N ALA A 269 -11.29 2.23 -0.95
CA ALA A 269 -12.27 2.61 0.07
C ALA A 269 -12.50 1.49 1.08
N ASP A 270 -12.69 1.85 2.35
CA ASP A 270 -13.03 0.92 3.41
C ASP A 270 -14.37 0.24 3.17
N ARG A 271 -14.39 -1.09 3.18
CA ARG A 271 -15.61 -1.88 2.98
C ARG A 271 -15.97 -2.73 4.19
N THR A 272 -15.22 -2.61 5.28
CA THR A 272 -15.38 -3.45 6.48
C THR A 272 -15.55 -2.66 7.77
N ALA A 273 -15.48 -1.33 7.73
CA ALA A 273 -15.75 -0.47 8.88
C ALA A 273 -17.06 -0.84 9.59
N GLY A 274 -16.95 -1.22 10.87
CA GLY A 274 -18.09 -1.57 11.72
C GLY A 274 -18.72 -2.96 11.46
N LEU A 275 -18.15 -3.77 10.57
CA LEU A 275 -18.63 -5.13 10.33
C LEU A 275 -18.06 -6.12 11.34
N ALA A 276 -18.81 -7.20 11.61
CA ALA A 276 -18.26 -8.34 12.34
C ALA A 276 -17.17 -9.03 11.51
N VAL A 277 -16.02 -9.31 12.12
CA VAL A 277 -14.93 -10.07 11.50
C VAL A 277 -15.09 -11.53 11.93
N LEU A 278 -15.46 -12.42 11.00
CA LEU A 278 -15.64 -13.84 11.30
C LEU A 278 -14.30 -14.58 11.27
N ASN A 279 -13.46 -14.28 10.29
CA ASN A 279 -12.13 -14.84 10.17
C ASN A 279 -11.22 -13.94 9.34
N THR A 280 -9.95 -13.94 9.70
CA THR A 280 -8.83 -13.37 8.94
C THR A 280 -7.83 -14.49 8.68
N PRO A 281 -6.95 -14.38 7.67
CA PRO A 281 -5.81 -15.28 7.59
C PRO A 281 -4.92 -15.07 8.83
N ASP A 282 -4.18 -16.11 9.23
CA ASP A 282 -3.15 -16.03 10.27
C ASP A 282 -1.90 -15.32 9.71
N VAL A 283 -2.10 -14.05 9.36
CA VAL A 283 -1.00 -13.11 9.16
C VAL A 283 -0.84 -12.41 10.49
N THR A 284 0.33 -12.52 11.09
CA THR A 284 0.65 -11.84 12.34
C THR A 284 0.64 -10.33 12.09
N ILE A 285 -0.54 -9.71 12.15
CA ILE A 285 -0.69 -8.27 12.26
C ILE A 285 -0.30 -7.97 13.71
N ALA A 286 1.00 -7.99 13.99
CA ALA A 286 1.52 -8.02 15.35
C ALA A 286 0.96 -6.87 16.22
N ASN A 287 0.57 -5.74 15.60
CA ASN A 287 0.16 -4.53 16.29
C ASN A 287 -1.10 -3.83 15.74
N GLY A 288 -1.82 -4.41 14.77
CA GLY A 288 -2.84 -3.69 14.01
C GLY A 288 -4.18 -4.41 13.85
N GLU A 289 -5.25 -3.66 13.62
CA GLU A 289 -6.52 -4.18 13.13
C GLU A 289 -6.71 -3.69 11.70
N TRP A 290 -6.45 -4.54 10.70
CA TRP A 290 -6.58 -4.15 9.30
C TRP A 290 -8.03 -4.27 8.80
N HIS A 291 -8.41 -3.35 7.93
CA HIS A 291 -9.69 -3.40 7.23
C HIS A 291 -9.48 -3.91 5.80
N TYR A 292 -10.57 -4.04 5.04
CA TYR A 292 -10.53 -4.57 3.68
C TYR A 292 -11.18 -3.63 2.69
N ALA A 293 -10.54 -3.50 1.52
CA ALA A 293 -11.01 -2.77 0.36
C ALA A 293 -11.49 -3.75 -0.72
N LEU A 294 -11.42 -3.36 -2.01
CA LEU A 294 -11.79 -4.24 -3.12
C LEU A 294 -10.62 -5.19 -3.46
N ALA A 295 -10.58 -6.34 -2.80
CA ALA A 295 -9.56 -7.39 -2.93
C ALA A 295 -8.14 -6.94 -2.54
N ALA A 296 -8.04 -6.00 -1.61
CA ALA A 296 -6.80 -5.55 -0.99
C ALA A 296 -7.04 -5.23 0.49
N TRP A 297 -6.02 -5.44 1.33
CA TRP A 297 -6.03 -4.99 2.71
C TRP A 297 -5.84 -3.48 2.78
N ARG A 298 -6.50 -2.85 3.76
CA ARG A 298 -6.19 -1.50 4.23
C ARG A 298 -5.43 -1.64 5.54
N GLU A 299 -4.14 -1.33 5.50
CA GLU A 299 -3.29 -1.49 6.66
C GLU A 299 -3.57 -0.45 7.73
N CYS A 300 -3.33 -0.84 8.98
CA CYS A 300 -3.44 0.02 10.14
C CYS A 300 -2.55 -0.52 11.25
N ASP A 301 -1.71 0.35 11.80
CA ASP A 301 -0.84 0.03 12.95
C ASP A 301 -1.53 0.29 14.29
N ASP A 302 -2.74 0.85 14.27
CA ASP A 302 -3.53 1.08 15.48
C ASP A 302 -4.48 -0.09 15.74
N ARG A 303 -4.77 -0.31 17.02
CA ARG A 303 -5.82 -1.22 17.49
C ARG A 303 -6.64 -0.54 18.58
N PRO A 304 -7.94 -0.25 18.38
CA PRO A 304 -8.73 -0.57 17.18
C PRO A 304 -8.37 0.29 15.96
N PHE A 305 -8.89 -0.06 14.78
CA PHE A 305 -8.73 0.72 13.55
C PHE A 305 -9.11 2.20 13.77
N SER A 306 -8.15 3.11 13.64
CA SER A 306 -8.32 4.51 14.04
C SER A 306 -8.74 5.43 12.90
N ALA A 307 -9.15 6.66 13.24
CA ALA A 307 -9.40 7.71 12.26
C ALA A 307 -8.15 8.08 11.43
N ARG A 308 -6.94 7.90 12.00
CA ARG A 308 -5.68 8.07 11.25
C ARG A 308 -5.59 7.03 10.15
N CYS A 309 -5.78 5.75 10.48
CA CYS A 309 -5.79 4.67 9.50
C CYS A 309 -6.91 4.84 8.46
N ALA A 310 -8.08 5.34 8.87
CA ALA A 310 -9.17 5.62 7.96
C ALA A 310 -8.77 6.63 6.85
N SER A 311 -7.95 7.62 7.19
CA SER A 311 -7.44 8.62 6.25
C SER A 311 -6.25 8.17 5.40
N GLN A 312 -5.55 7.10 5.81
CA GLN A 312 -4.38 6.59 5.09
C GLN A 312 -4.80 5.84 3.83
N ARG A 313 -4.03 6.09 2.76
CA ARG A 313 -4.15 5.41 1.47
C ARG A 313 -3.01 4.41 1.29
N LEU A 314 -2.92 3.47 2.23
CA LEU A 314 -1.99 2.36 2.24
C LEU A 314 -2.76 1.05 2.03
N VAL A 315 -2.41 0.31 0.99
CA VAL A 315 -3.03 -0.99 0.68
C VAL A 315 -1.99 -2.05 0.34
N SER A 316 -2.31 -3.30 0.68
CA SER A 316 -1.44 -4.45 0.41
C SER A 316 -2.22 -5.72 0.12
N SER A 317 -1.50 -6.76 -0.27
CA SER A 317 -2.08 -8.09 -0.47
C SER A 317 -1.07 -9.20 -0.14
N PRO A 318 -0.73 -9.42 1.15
CA PRO A 318 0.24 -10.43 1.53
C PRO A 318 -0.19 -11.85 1.14
N GLY A 319 0.77 -12.62 0.64
CA GLY A 319 0.65 -13.99 0.18
C GLY A 319 1.33 -14.96 1.14
N ALA A 320 0.68 -16.09 1.41
CA ALA A 320 1.14 -17.12 2.36
C ALA A 320 2.60 -17.57 2.16
N PHE A 321 3.12 -17.55 0.93
CA PHE A 321 4.50 -17.98 0.61
C PHE A 321 5.57 -16.89 0.77
N GLY A 322 5.21 -15.75 1.37
CA GLY A 322 6.10 -14.63 1.67
C GLY A 322 6.18 -13.56 0.57
N TRP A 323 5.17 -13.52 -0.30
CA TRP A 323 4.98 -12.45 -1.29
C TRP A 323 4.14 -11.34 -0.67
N THR A 324 4.74 -10.18 -0.37
CA THR A 324 4.07 -9.06 0.29
C THR A 324 4.24 -7.79 -0.53
N PRO A 325 3.28 -7.49 -1.42
CA PRO A 325 3.21 -6.23 -2.16
C PRO A 325 2.35 -5.19 -1.44
N TRP A 326 2.77 -3.93 -1.49
CA TRP A 326 1.98 -2.80 -0.99
C TRP A 326 2.19 -1.51 -1.79
N ILE A 327 1.25 -0.59 -1.65
CA ILE A 327 1.30 0.76 -2.21
C ILE A 327 0.87 1.75 -1.13
N ASP A 328 1.73 2.73 -0.86
CA ASP A 328 1.39 3.93 -0.10
C ASP A 328 1.15 5.08 -1.09
N TYR A 329 -0.12 5.41 -1.33
CA TYR A 329 -0.50 6.50 -2.23
C TYR A 329 -0.31 7.89 -1.61
N ASP A 330 -0.25 8.00 -0.28
CA ASP A 330 0.02 9.27 0.40
C ASP A 330 1.48 9.67 0.22
N ARG A 331 2.37 8.68 0.27
CA ARG A 331 3.82 8.86 0.13
C ARG A 331 4.32 8.66 -1.31
N GLY A 332 3.50 8.03 -2.15
CA GLY A 332 3.76 7.91 -3.58
C GLY A 332 4.79 6.84 -3.94
N TYR A 333 4.78 5.71 -3.21
CA TYR A 333 5.68 4.59 -3.45
C TYR A 333 4.96 3.24 -3.40
N TRP A 334 5.58 2.24 -4.02
CA TRP A 334 5.21 0.84 -3.88
C TRP A 334 6.39 0.04 -3.36
N GLY A 335 6.10 -1.04 -2.66
CA GLY A 335 7.09 -2.01 -2.21
C GLY A 335 6.65 -3.43 -2.50
N LEU A 336 7.64 -4.30 -2.62
CA LEU A 336 7.45 -5.72 -2.84
C LEU A 336 8.53 -6.50 -2.10
N ILE A 337 8.10 -7.39 -1.22
CA ILE A 337 8.92 -8.47 -0.67
C ILE A 337 8.51 -9.76 -1.40
N ALA A 338 9.48 -10.52 -1.89
CA ALA A 338 9.27 -11.83 -2.49
C ALA A 338 10.15 -12.86 -1.79
N MET A 339 9.52 -13.96 -1.39
CA MET A 339 10.13 -15.15 -0.82
C MET A 339 9.49 -16.39 -1.46
N ASN A 340 10.01 -17.58 -1.16
CA ASN A 340 9.43 -18.85 -1.63
C ASN A 340 9.34 -19.83 -0.45
N GLU A 341 8.62 -19.40 0.58
CA GLU A 341 8.48 -20.13 1.84
C GLU A 341 7.22 -20.99 1.85
N GLY A 342 7.06 -21.80 2.90
CA GLY A 342 5.82 -22.53 3.16
C GLY A 342 4.63 -21.62 3.49
N VAL A 343 3.50 -22.21 3.88
CA VAL A 343 2.21 -21.50 4.12
C VAL A 343 2.25 -20.38 5.18
N ASN A 344 3.33 -20.29 5.95
CA ASN A 344 3.53 -19.28 6.99
C ASN A 344 4.56 -18.21 6.59
N GLY A 345 5.02 -18.17 5.34
CA GLY A 345 5.96 -17.16 4.84
C GLY A 345 5.44 -15.72 4.97
N SER A 346 4.12 -15.53 4.97
CA SER A 346 3.49 -14.22 5.22
C SER A 346 3.82 -13.65 6.59
N ILE A 347 4.06 -14.48 7.62
CA ILE A 347 4.41 -14.00 8.97
C ILE A 347 5.68 -13.15 8.92
N GLU A 348 6.73 -13.67 8.30
CA GLU A 348 8.02 -12.96 8.24
C GLU A 348 8.02 -11.83 7.21
N SER A 349 7.39 -12.03 6.05
CA SER A 349 7.33 -10.97 5.03
C SER A 349 6.49 -9.76 5.45
N VAL A 350 5.36 -9.95 6.15
CA VAL A 350 4.58 -8.85 6.74
C VAL A 350 5.35 -8.18 7.88
N ARG A 351 6.01 -8.94 8.76
CA ARG A 351 6.89 -8.35 9.80
C ARG A 351 7.99 -7.48 9.18
N LEU A 352 8.63 -7.96 8.11
CA LEU A 352 9.67 -7.22 7.40
C LEU A 352 9.10 -5.99 6.69
N GLU A 353 7.94 -6.08 6.04
CA GLU A 353 7.24 -4.92 5.46
C GLU A 353 7.02 -3.82 6.50
N GLN A 354 6.48 -4.17 7.66
CA GLN A 354 6.19 -3.23 8.76
C GLN A 354 7.47 -2.58 9.31
N GLU A 355 8.61 -3.29 9.26
CA GLU A 355 9.93 -2.71 9.59
C GLU A 355 10.45 -1.79 8.47
N LEU A 356 10.17 -2.12 7.20
CA LEU A 356 10.65 -1.37 6.04
C LEU A 356 9.87 -0.08 5.77
N GLN A 357 8.55 -0.05 5.99
CA GLN A 357 7.71 1.12 5.73
C GLN A 357 8.26 2.42 6.37
N PRO A 358 8.52 2.50 7.69
CA PRO A 358 9.07 3.72 8.29
C PRO A 358 10.48 4.07 7.79
N LEU A 359 11.30 3.08 7.41
CA LEU A 359 12.63 3.31 6.84
C LEU A 359 12.55 3.89 5.42
N ILE A 360 11.57 3.44 4.63
CA ILE A 360 11.30 3.97 3.28
C ILE A 360 10.76 5.40 3.39
N ASN A 361 9.83 5.64 4.31
CA ASN A 361 9.28 6.96 4.60
C ASN A 361 10.39 7.96 4.95
N ALA A 362 11.28 7.58 5.88
CA ALA A 362 12.45 8.37 6.23
C ALA A 362 13.38 8.63 5.03
N TYR A 363 13.59 7.63 4.16
CA TYR A 363 14.40 7.80 2.95
C TYR A 363 13.78 8.80 1.97
N LEU A 364 12.46 8.75 1.79
CA LEU A 364 11.71 9.65 0.91
C LEU A 364 11.54 11.07 1.49
N GLY A 365 12.01 11.31 2.73
CA GLY A 365 11.86 12.59 3.41
C GLY A 365 10.40 12.87 3.82
N GLN A 366 9.60 11.83 4.01
CA GLN A 366 8.19 11.90 4.35
C GLN A 366 7.97 11.20 5.69
N PRO A 367 7.58 11.89 6.77
CA PRO A 367 7.33 11.24 8.07
C PRO A 367 6.13 10.29 8.04
#